data_AF-A0A444I3S4-F1
#
_entry.id   AF-A0A444I3S4-F1
#
_cell.length_a   1.000
_cell.length_b   1.000
_cell.length_c   1.000
_cell.angle_alpha   90.00
_cell.angle_beta   90.00
_cell.angle_gamma   90.00
#
_symmetry.space_group_name_H-M   'P 1'
#
loop_
_entity.id
_entity.type
_entity.pdbx_description
1 polymer ?
#
loop_
_entity_poly.entity_id
_entity_poly.type
_entity_poly.pdbx_seq_one_letter_code
_entity_poly.pdbx_strand_id
1 'polypeptide(L)'
;MGDVIQLRANDSLRSVVAGLGDPFRDKMATASYGFQYIDDYQLAAIYKSNWLGKKIVNIPAMDAVRKGRDWQAEQDQIELIEAEENRLGYWQKLLEVKVKARLWGGAALFIGTGEQDLMQPLNVERVGKGGIKYLTVLSRRDVTSGPIEQDVLSEFFGKPSYYEVTGTASMVRIHPSRLAVFIGEPHGDNLLNFGINQGWGDSIIESVYTATKNADATAANIASLVFEANVDVFRIPDFMANLSDPAYSQRLLDRFMLAATAKGINRALLLDKEEEYERKQVSFATLPEVMQTFLQIAAGAADIPVTRLLGQSPAGMSATGESDMNNYYDRVSSIQTLEMKPAIYRLDECLIRSALGNRPTEVFYKWSPLKQMTEKELAEIGKLHAETAQILNTSGLFTAEELRTVVGNQLVEEGFYPGLDQAMDDTGDDWEADLGEEEPEVIDPNAEPTTPVKDAAPRTLYVRRDVVNRADIVRWAKEQGFTDIVPDLHVTIAYSKQMVDWFAMGESWSSKIEIAAGGPRQMEGLGPDGKYKALLITARELVWRHREFIELGASWDWPDYQPHISIQIGGDIDLSTVEPYQGKIVLGPEIFEELRED
;
A
#
# COMPACT_ATOMS: atom_id res chain seq x y z
N MET A 1 67.63 4.05 19.03
CA MET A 1 66.60 3.70 20.03
C MET A 1 65.73 4.92 20.23
N GLY A 2 64.59 4.95 19.55
CA GLY A 2 63.53 5.91 19.80
C GLY A 2 62.26 5.08 19.95
N ASP A 3 61.83 4.88 21.20
CA ASP A 3 60.54 4.22 21.47
C ASP A 3 59.43 5.23 21.21
N VAL A 4 58.73 5.04 20.09
CA VAL A 4 57.47 5.71 19.80
C VAL A 4 56.42 5.08 20.70
N ILE A 5 56.02 5.78 21.76
CA ILE A 5 54.86 5.43 22.57
C ILE A 5 53.62 5.60 21.69
N GLN A 6 53.04 4.49 21.22
CA GLN A 6 51.70 4.51 20.64
C GLN A 6 50.67 4.74 21.76
N LEU A 7 50.28 6.00 21.94
CA LEU A 7 49.03 6.34 22.61
C LEU A 7 47.87 5.80 21.75
N ARG A 8 47.30 4.65 22.13
CA ARG A 8 45.98 4.24 21.65
C ARG A 8 44.97 5.24 22.20
N ALA A 9 44.40 6.05 21.32
CA ALA A 9 43.24 6.86 21.62
C ALA A 9 42.04 5.93 21.90
N ASN A 10 41.85 5.58 23.17
CA ASN A 10 40.56 5.12 23.67
C ASN A 10 39.72 6.38 23.89
N ASP A 11 39.05 6.84 22.85
CA ASP A 11 37.95 7.77 23.00
C ASP A 11 36.76 7.02 23.61
N SER A 12 36.74 6.95 24.94
CA SER A 12 35.56 6.57 25.72
C SER A 12 35.36 7.65 26.76
N LEU A 13 34.39 8.53 26.52
CA LEU A 13 33.87 9.48 27.50
C LEU A 13 33.65 8.76 28.85
N ARG A 14 34.46 9.10 29.85
CA ARG A 14 34.31 8.65 31.24
C ARG A 14 33.99 9.85 32.11
N SER A 15 32.82 9.84 32.74
CA SER A 15 32.44 10.86 33.73
C SER A 15 32.68 10.32 35.12
N VAL A 16 33.75 10.81 35.78
CA VAL A 16 34.13 10.42 37.15
C VAL A 16 33.06 10.82 38.18
N VAL A 17 32.22 11.82 37.86
CA VAL A 17 31.13 12.29 38.72
C VAL A 17 29.85 11.47 38.55
N ALA A 18 29.57 10.99 37.33
CA ALA A 18 28.36 10.21 37.03
C ALA A 18 28.57 8.68 37.09
N GLY A 19 29.82 8.21 37.23
CA GLY A 19 30.15 6.78 37.24
C GLY A 19 30.03 6.09 35.87
N LEU A 20 29.73 6.83 34.80
CA LEU A 20 29.53 6.31 33.45
C LEU A 20 30.86 5.73 32.90
N GLY A 21 30.85 4.45 32.55
CA GLY A 21 32.01 3.70 32.04
C GLY A 21 32.88 3.02 33.11
N ASP A 22 32.51 3.05 34.39
CA ASP A 22 33.17 2.28 35.47
C ASP A 22 32.53 0.87 35.57
N PRO A 23 33.25 -0.22 35.25
CA PRO A 23 32.73 -1.59 35.27
C PRO A 23 32.12 -2.04 36.60
N PHE A 24 32.46 -1.39 37.73
CA PHE A 24 31.96 -1.75 39.06
C PHE A 24 30.81 -0.87 39.55
N ARG A 25 30.49 0.24 38.86
CA ARG A 25 29.46 1.21 39.30
C ARG A 25 28.41 1.49 38.23
N ASP A 26 28.76 1.33 36.95
CA ASP A 26 27.87 1.51 35.83
C ASP A 26 27.15 0.20 35.49
N LYS A 27 25.83 0.18 35.71
CA LYS A 27 24.98 -0.97 35.39
C LYS A 27 24.93 -1.27 33.88
N MET A 28 25.24 -0.29 33.02
CA MET A 28 25.34 -0.48 31.57
C MET A 28 26.73 -0.98 31.16
N ALA A 29 27.80 -0.69 31.92
CA ALA A 29 29.14 -1.20 31.62
C ALA A 29 29.29 -2.72 31.83
N THR A 30 28.35 -3.34 32.55
CA THR A 30 28.25 -4.81 32.71
C THR A 30 27.20 -5.44 31.80
N ALA A 31 26.49 -4.65 30.99
CA ALA A 31 25.58 -5.16 29.99
C ALA A 31 26.41 -5.74 28.84
N SER A 32 26.25 -7.03 28.59
CA SER A 32 26.84 -7.72 27.43
C SER A 32 25.72 -8.36 26.62
N TYR A 33 25.91 -8.41 25.30
CA TYR A 33 25.02 -9.16 24.43
C TYR A 33 25.28 -10.65 24.62
N GLY A 34 24.32 -11.35 25.20
CA GLY A 34 24.33 -12.80 25.30
C GLY A 34 23.64 -13.43 24.08
N PHE A 35 24.12 -14.59 23.64
CA PHE A 35 23.39 -15.40 22.68
C PHE A 35 22.10 -15.91 23.32
N GLN A 36 20.98 -15.61 22.68
CA GLN A 36 19.68 -16.10 23.11
C GLN A 36 19.24 -17.22 22.18
N TYR A 37 19.51 -18.46 22.57
CA TYR A 37 19.11 -19.63 21.80
C TYR A 37 17.61 -19.90 21.93
N ILE A 38 16.91 -19.98 20.80
CA ILE A 38 15.51 -20.39 20.72
C ILE A 38 15.47 -21.75 20.02
N ASP A 39 14.93 -22.76 20.68
CA ASP A 39 14.83 -24.09 20.06
C ASP A 39 13.68 -24.16 19.02
N ASP A 40 13.73 -25.18 18.17
CA ASP A 40 12.74 -25.43 17.13
C ASP A 40 11.29 -25.55 17.66
N TYR A 41 11.09 -26.09 18.86
CA TYR A 41 9.76 -26.25 19.45
C TYR A 41 9.19 -24.89 19.87
N GLN A 42 10.04 -24.04 20.44
CA GLN A 42 9.67 -22.68 20.81
C GLN A 42 9.40 -21.83 19.56
N LEU A 43 10.21 -21.95 18.50
CA LEU A 43 9.94 -21.30 17.21
C LEU A 43 8.58 -21.73 16.63
N ALA A 44 8.30 -23.04 16.65
CA ALA A 44 7.00 -23.57 16.22
C ALA A 44 5.83 -23.02 17.05
N ALA A 45 6.02 -22.94 18.38
CA ALA A 45 5.00 -22.44 19.30
C ALA A 45 4.70 -20.96 19.08
N ILE A 46 5.75 -20.14 18.87
CA ILE A 46 5.63 -18.72 18.52
C ILE A 46 4.85 -18.59 17.22
N TYR A 47 5.28 -19.27 16.15
CA TYR A 47 4.62 -19.16 14.85
C TYR A 47 3.15 -19.61 14.86
N LYS A 48 2.80 -20.60 15.70
CA LYS A 48 1.44 -21.13 15.82
C LYS A 48 0.53 -20.28 16.71
N SER A 49 1.05 -19.77 17.82
CA SER A 49 0.22 -19.24 18.93
C SER A 49 0.36 -17.73 19.10
N ASN A 50 1.41 -17.13 18.54
CA ASN A 50 1.68 -15.70 18.64
C ASN A 50 1.41 -15.01 17.30
N TRP A 51 0.45 -14.08 17.29
CA TRP A 51 0.05 -13.37 16.08
C TRP A 51 1.15 -12.45 15.55
N LEU A 52 1.95 -11.83 16.44
CA LEU A 52 3.01 -10.89 16.09
C LEU A 52 4.17 -11.63 15.42
N GLY A 53 4.66 -12.70 16.04
CA GLY A 53 5.69 -13.58 15.45
C GLY A 53 5.26 -14.15 14.09
N LYS A 54 4.00 -14.59 13.95
CA LYS A 54 3.47 -15.07 12.68
C LYS A 54 3.48 -13.99 11.58
N LYS A 55 3.11 -12.75 11.92
CA LYS A 55 3.12 -11.63 10.98
C LYS A 55 4.54 -11.25 10.54
N ILE A 56 5.49 -11.20 11.47
CA ILE A 56 6.90 -10.84 11.19
C ILE A 56 7.53 -11.82 10.18
N VAL A 57 7.18 -13.11 10.28
CA VAL A 57 7.62 -14.12 9.31
C VAL A 57 6.92 -13.94 7.96
N ASN A 58 5.59 -13.84 7.95
CA ASN A 58 4.80 -13.97 6.73
C ASN A 58 4.70 -12.70 5.88
N ILE A 59 4.63 -11.52 6.49
CA ILE A 59 4.36 -10.26 5.77
C ILE A 59 5.43 -9.99 4.70
N PRO A 60 6.74 -9.98 5.02
CA PRO A 60 7.77 -9.72 4.00
C PRO A 60 7.84 -10.81 2.94
N ALA A 61 7.62 -12.08 3.31
CA ALA A 61 7.61 -13.18 2.35
C ALA A 61 6.43 -13.09 1.37
N MET A 62 5.24 -12.74 1.88
CA MET A 62 4.04 -12.55 1.07
C MET A 62 4.19 -11.33 0.17
N ASP A 63 4.69 -10.21 0.70
CA ASP A 63 4.84 -8.96 -0.06
C ASP A 63 5.88 -9.09 -1.17
N ALA A 64 6.94 -9.89 -0.98
CA ALA A 64 7.95 -10.17 -2.01
C ALA A 64 7.46 -11.07 -3.15
N VAL A 65 6.43 -11.90 -2.92
CA VAL A 65 5.98 -12.91 -3.88
C VAL A 65 4.63 -12.54 -4.52
N ARG A 66 3.74 -11.82 -3.81
CA ARG A 66 2.35 -11.60 -4.20
C ARG A 66 2.14 -10.91 -5.55
N LYS A 67 3.09 -10.07 -5.97
CA LYS A 67 2.99 -9.32 -7.23
C LYS A 67 3.54 -10.08 -8.43
N GLY A 68 4.32 -11.13 -8.20
CA GLY A 68 4.95 -11.88 -9.26
C GLY A 68 6.05 -11.10 -9.96
N ARG A 69 6.22 -11.41 -11.24
CA ARG A 69 7.19 -10.78 -12.15
C ARG A 69 6.53 -10.59 -13.50
N ASP A 70 7.00 -9.58 -14.23
CA ASP A 70 6.57 -9.29 -15.58
C ASP A 70 7.65 -9.81 -16.54
N TRP A 71 7.26 -10.73 -17.42
CA TRP A 71 8.14 -11.27 -18.45
C TRP A 71 8.31 -10.27 -19.59
N GLN A 72 9.49 -10.28 -20.20
CA GLN A 72 9.85 -9.46 -21.35
C GLN A 72 10.20 -10.46 -22.45
N ALA A 73 9.21 -10.81 -23.25
CA ALA A 73 9.23 -11.85 -24.28
C ALA A 73 8.01 -11.67 -25.20
N GLU A 74 7.97 -12.40 -26.32
CA GLU A 74 6.78 -12.48 -27.16
C GLU A 74 5.58 -13.07 -26.39
N GLN A 75 4.37 -12.61 -26.70
CA GLN A 75 3.15 -12.98 -25.96
C GLN A 75 2.92 -14.50 -25.87
N ASP A 76 3.21 -15.24 -26.95
CA ASP A 76 3.11 -16.70 -26.99
C ASP A 76 4.10 -17.40 -26.05
N GLN A 77 5.30 -16.83 -25.91
CA GLN A 77 6.32 -17.32 -24.98
C GLN A 77 5.93 -17.04 -23.53
N ILE A 78 5.39 -15.85 -23.25
CA ILE A 78 4.90 -15.48 -21.91
C ILE A 78 3.83 -16.47 -21.45
N GLU A 79 2.83 -16.74 -22.29
CA GLU A 79 1.75 -17.68 -21.96
C GLU A 79 2.26 -19.09 -21.65
N LEU A 80 3.27 -19.57 -22.39
CA LEU A 80 3.89 -20.87 -22.13
C LEU A 80 4.65 -20.91 -20.80
N ILE A 81 5.37 -19.83 -20.47
CA ILE A 81 6.12 -19.74 -19.21
C ILE A 81 5.16 -19.68 -18.02
N GLU A 82 4.12 -18.84 -18.09
CA GLU A 82 3.11 -18.72 -17.04
C GLU A 82 2.32 -20.02 -16.86
N ALA A 83 2.01 -20.74 -17.95
CA ALA A 83 1.40 -22.07 -17.88
C ALA A 83 2.29 -23.07 -17.13
N GLU A 84 3.60 -23.03 -17.36
CA GLU A 84 4.57 -23.88 -16.68
C GLU A 84 4.73 -23.50 -15.20
N GLU A 85 4.76 -22.20 -14.87
CA GLU A 85 4.74 -21.70 -13.49
C GLU A 85 3.50 -22.20 -12.72
N ASN A 86 2.33 -22.11 -13.35
CA ASN A 86 1.06 -22.58 -12.79
C ASN A 86 1.06 -24.10 -12.59
N ARG A 87 1.53 -24.87 -13.58
CA ARG A 87 1.64 -26.35 -13.47
C ARG A 87 2.54 -26.77 -12.31
N LEU A 88 3.63 -26.05 -12.09
CA LEU A 88 4.59 -26.33 -11.02
C LEU A 88 4.16 -25.78 -9.65
N GLY A 89 3.10 -24.97 -9.59
CA GLY A 89 2.72 -24.24 -8.38
C GLY A 89 3.83 -23.30 -7.91
N TYR A 90 4.58 -22.73 -8.86
CA TYR A 90 5.83 -22.01 -8.63
C TYR A 90 5.70 -20.94 -7.53
N TRP A 91 4.73 -20.04 -7.66
CA TRP A 91 4.50 -18.95 -6.71
C TRP A 91 4.14 -19.42 -5.29
N GLN A 92 3.32 -20.49 -5.18
CA GLN A 92 2.98 -21.07 -3.89
C GLN A 92 4.20 -21.70 -3.22
N LYS A 93 5.04 -22.38 -4.00
CA LYS A 93 6.27 -23.01 -3.52
C LYS A 93 7.33 -21.98 -3.14
N LEU A 94 7.43 -20.88 -3.89
CA LEU A 94 8.33 -19.76 -3.59
C LEU A 94 7.93 -19.04 -2.29
N LEU A 95 6.62 -18.84 -2.07
CA LEU A 95 6.11 -18.32 -0.80
C LEU A 95 6.41 -19.29 0.36
N GLU A 96 6.12 -20.58 0.18
CA GLU A 96 6.35 -21.61 1.20
C GLU A 96 7.82 -21.70 1.60
N VAL A 97 8.75 -21.71 0.64
CA VAL A 97 10.19 -21.76 0.93
C VAL A 97 10.67 -20.49 1.63
N LYS A 98 10.22 -19.30 1.23
CA LYS A 98 10.64 -18.05 1.88
C LYS A 98 10.09 -17.92 3.30
N VAL A 99 8.85 -18.35 3.54
CA VAL A 99 8.27 -18.42 4.90
C VAL A 99 9.06 -19.38 5.78
N LYS A 100 9.37 -20.58 5.28
CA LYS A 100 10.16 -21.58 6.02
C LYS A 100 11.59 -21.12 6.27
N ALA A 101 12.22 -20.45 5.30
CA ALA A 101 13.56 -19.88 5.48
C ALA A 101 13.58 -18.82 6.59
N ARG A 102 12.61 -17.91 6.60
CA ARG A 102 12.49 -16.90 7.66
C ARG A 102 12.18 -17.50 9.02
N LEU A 103 11.35 -18.55 9.08
CA LEU A 103 10.95 -19.19 10.34
C LEU A 103 12.06 -20.07 10.94
N TRP A 104 12.68 -20.94 10.14
CA TRP A 104 13.63 -21.96 10.62
C TRP A 104 15.10 -21.55 10.46
N GLY A 105 15.36 -20.43 9.79
CA GLY A 105 16.69 -19.95 9.43
C GLY A 105 17.22 -20.44 8.08
N GLY A 106 16.53 -21.39 7.46
CA GLY A 106 16.89 -21.87 6.13
C GLY A 106 15.83 -22.76 5.49
N ALA A 107 15.70 -22.65 4.18
CA ALA A 107 14.94 -23.57 3.36
C ALA A 107 15.44 -23.54 1.91
N ALA A 108 15.19 -24.59 1.16
CA ALA A 108 15.58 -24.69 -0.23
C ALA A 108 14.44 -25.25 -1.08
N LEU A 109 14.39 -24.82 -2.34
CA LEU A 109 13.52 -25.39 -3.34
C LEU A 109 14.31 -26.36 -4.22
N PHE A 110 13.97 -27.64 -4.15
CA PHE A 110 14.58 -28.69 -4.94
C PHE A 110 13.99 -28.74 -6.35
N ILE A 111 14.88 -28.68 -7.34
CA ILE A 111 14.57 -28.74 -8.77
C ILE A 111 14.61 -30.20 -9.22
N GLY A 112 13.44 -30.85 -9.28
CA GLY A 112 13.34 -32.25 -9.69
C GLY A 112 13.32 -32.41 -11.21
N THR A 113 14.45 -32.78 -11.81
CA THR A 113 14.58 -33.04 -13.27
C THR A 113 14.34 -34.51 -13.67
N GLY A 114 14.23 -35.42 -12.69
CA GLY A 114 14.05 -36.86 -12.91
C GLY A 114 15.35 -37.66 -13.08
N GLU A 115 16.51 -37.03 -12.88
CA GLU A 115 17.81 -37.71 -12.84
C GLU A 115 17.95 -38.60 -11.60
N GLN A 116 18.64 -39.74 -11.75
CA GLN A 116 18.88 -40.68 -10.65
C GLN A 116 20.05 -40.26 -9.74
N ASP A 117 21.10 -39.68 -10.32
CA ASP A 117 22.26 -39.20 -9.56
C ASP A 117 22.13 -37.71 -9.25
N LEU A 118 21.66 -37.41 -8.02
CA LEU A 118 21.45 -36.04 -7.56
C LEU A 118 22.73 -35.37 -7.05
N MET A 119 23.85 -36.10 -6.94
CA MET A 119 25.15 -35.54 -6.55
C MET A 119 25.89 -34.89 -7.72
N GLN A 120 25.48 -35.16 -8.96
CA GLN A 120 26.00 -34.44 -10.11
C GLN A 120 25.45 -33.01 -10.15
N PRO A 121 26.28 -32.02 -10.49
CA PRO A 121 25.82 -30.66 -10.75
C PRO A 121 24.69 -30.62 -11.78
N LEU A 122 23.73 -29.73 -11.56
CA LEU A 122 22.60 -29.50 -12.45
C LEU A 122 23.13 -28.87 -13.74
N ASN A 123 22.98 -29.58 -14.85
CA ASN A 123 23.29 -29.04 -16.16
C ASN A 123 22.02 -28.42 -16.76
N VAL A 124 21.91 -27.10 -16.64
CA VAL A 124 20.73 -26.36 -17.08
C VAL A 124 20.52 -26.46 -18.60
N GLU A 125 21.58 -26.59 -19.39
CA GLU A 125 21.51 -26.72 -20.85
C GLU A 125 20.92 -28.04 -21.33
N ARG A 126 20.86 -29.06 -20.48
CA ARG A 126 20.23 -30.35 -20.80
C ARG A 126 18.74 -30.38 -20.49
N VAL A 127 18.20 -29.34 -19.85
CA VAL A 127 16.78 -29.22 -19.57
C VAL A 127 16.06 -28.89 -20.87
N GLY A 128 15.22 -29.82 -21.35
CA GLY A 128 14.34 -29.59 -22.50
C GLY A 128 12.92 -29.26 -22.07
N LYS A 129 11.99 -29.23 -23.04
CA LYS A 129 10.58 -28.95 -22.80
C LYS A 129 9.97 -29.94 -21.79
N GLY A 130 9.33 -29.44 -20.75
CA GLY A 130 8.82 -30.22 -19.61
C GLY A 130 9.92 -30.89 -18.78
N GLY A 131 11.13 -30.34 -18.77
CA GLY A 131 12.30 -30.88 -18.07
C GLY A 131 12.20 -30.79 -16.55
N ILE A 132 11.51 -29.78 -15.99
CA ILE A 132 11.19 -29.75 -14.56
C ILE A 132 9.99 -30.65 -14.32
N LYS A 133 10.16 -31.74 -13.58
CA LYS A 133 9.07 -32.65 -13.23
C LYS A 133 8.26 -32.15 -12.05
N TYR A 134 8.94 -31.66 -11.02
CA TYR A 134 8.31 -31.16 -9.80
C TYR A 134 9.26 -30.23 -9.04
N LEU A 135 8.68 -29.41 -8.16
CA LEU A 135 9.39 -28.57 -7.20
C LEU A 135 9.05 -29.04 -5.78
N THR A 136 10.06 -29.25 -4.94
CA THR A 136 9.87 -29.68 -3.55
C THR A 136 10.50 -28.69 -2.58
N VAL A 137 9.73 -28.23 -1.60
CA VAL A 137 10.23 -27.33 -0.56
C VAL A 137 10.82 -28.16 0.56
N LEU A 138 12.11 -28.00 0.80
CA LEU A 138 12.86 -28.64 1.87
C LEU A 138 13.26 -27.56 2.88
N SER A 139 12.76 -27.64 4.10
CA SER A 139 13.26 -26.77 5.16
C SER A 139 14.61 -27.27 5.66
N ARG A 140 15.35 -26.41 6.33
CA ARG A 140 16.51 -26.76 7.13
C ARG A 140 16.27 -27.97 8.08
N ARG A 141 15.03 -28.23 8.49
CA ARG A 141 14.68 -29.39 9.36
C ARG A 141 14.59 -30.71 8.59
N ASP A 142 14.39 -30.64 7.28
CA ASP A 142 14.25 -31.80 6.39
C ASP A 142 15.60 -32.22 5.78
N VAL A 143 16.62 -31.35 5.85
CA VAL A 143 17.93 -31.55 5.22
C VAL A 143 19.10 -31.31 6.18
N THR A 144 20.06 -32.21 6.13
CA THR A 144 21.35 -32.03 6.80
C THR A 144 22.36 -31.46 5.80
N SER A 145 23.07 -30.41 6.17
CA SER A 145 24.14 -29.82 5.34
C SER A 145 25.43 -30.65 5.45
N GLY A 146 26.10 -30.86 4.32
CA GLY A 146 27.48 -31.33 4.29
C GLY A 146 28.48 -30.25 4.76
N PRO A 147 29.78 -30.55 4.72
CA PRO A 147 30.81 -29.56 5.05
C PRO A 147 30.76 -28.37 4.11
N ILE A 148 31.10 -27.19 4.64
CA ILE A 148 31.19 -25.94 3.89
C ILE A 148 32.35 -26.02 2.90
N GLU A 149 32.10 -25.66 1.65
CA GLU A 149 33.12 -25.56 0.61
C GLU A 149 34.06 -24.38 0.90
N GLN A 150 35.36 -24.67 0.92
CA GLN A 150 36.42 -23.72 1.25
C GLN A 150 37.38 -23.46 0.08
N ASP A 151 37.18 -24.11 -1.06
CA ASP A 151 37.91 -23.76 -2.28
C ASP A 151 37.42 -22.41 -2.83
N VAL A 152 38.29 -21.41 -2.79
CA VAL A 152 38.03 -20.06 -3.30
C VAL A 152 37.77 -20.00 -4.79
N LEU A 153 38.15 -21.05 -5.54
CA LEU A 153 37.87 -21.17 -6.97
C LEU A 153 36.49 -21.78 -7.26
N SER A 154 35.83 -22.34 -6.24
CA SER A 154 34.50 -22.92 -6.36
C SER A 154 33.43 -21.83 -6.36
N GLU A 155 32.47 -21.93 -7.28
CA GLU A 155 31.25 -21.10 -7.27
C GLU A 155 30.43 -21.29 -5.97
N PHE A 156 30.61 -22.43 -5.29
CA PHE A 156 29.90 -22.77 -4.07
C PHE A 156 30.70 -22.43 -2.79
N PHE A 157 31.78 -21.65 -2.87
CA PHE A 157 32.54 -21.21 -1.70
C PHE A 157 31.63 -20.63 -0.61
N GLY A 158 31.84 -21.06 0.63
CA GLY A 158 31.04 -20.62 1.78
C GLY A 158 29.65 -21.26 1.88
N LYS A 159 29.28 -22.16 0.95
CA LYS A 159 28.03 -22.93 0.96
C LYS A 159 28.31 -24.42 1.27
N PRO A 160 27.32 -25.18 1.75
CA PRO A 160 27.45 -26.64 1.90
C PRO A 160 27.82 -27.31 0.58
N SER A 161 28.74 -28.27 0.62
CA SER A 161 29.13 -29.09 -0.55
C SER A 161 28.02 -30.02 -1.07
N TYR A 162 27.11 -30.43 -0.18
CA TYR A 162 25.89 -31.17 -0.51
C TYR A 162 24.83 -30.96 0.57
N TYR A 163 23.59 -31.32 0.25
CA TYR A 163 22.48 -31.40 1.21
C TYR A 163 21.94 -32.82 1.22
N GLU A 164 21.76 -33.39 2.40
CA GLU A 164 21.33 -34.77 2.59
C GLU A 164 19.90 -34.79 3.11
N VAL A 165 18.99 -35.35 2.32
CA VAL A 165 17.59 -35.61 2.71
C VAL A 165 17.51 -37.03 3.22
N THR A 166 17.01 -37.21 4.45
CA THR A 166 16.70 -38.53 4.99
C THR A 166 15.22 -38.83 4.76
N GLY A 167 14.92 -39.61 3.72
CA GLY A 167 13.58 -40.14 3.49
C GLY A 167 13.31 -41.39 4.34
N THR A 168 12.08 -41.89 4.32
CA THR A 168 11.66 -43.06 5.10
C THR A 168 12.46 -44.34 4.80
N ALA A 169 12.99 -44.47 3.57
CA ALA A 169 13.65 -45.70 3.10
C ALA A 169 15.05 -45.48 2.47
N SER A 170 15.46 -44.23 2.24
CA SER A 170 16.74 -43.93 1.61
C SER A 170 17.26 -42.56 2.05
N MET A 171 18.58 -42.47 2.12
CA MET A 171 19.31 -41.23 2.32
C MET A 171 19.83 -40.77 0.97
N VAL A 172 19.46 -39.55 0.58
CA VAL A 172 19.76 -39.01 -0.74
C VAL A 172 20.55 -37.74 -0.59
N ARG A 173 21.73 -37.68 -1.19
CA ARG A 173 22.55 -36.47 -1.24
C ARG A 173 22.29 -35.71 -2.52
N ILE A 174 22.13 -34.41 -2.37
CA ILE A 174 21.73 -33.47 -3.42
C ILE A 174 22.83 -32.42 -3.55
N HIS A 175 23.30 -32.22 -4.77
CA HIS A 175 24.26 -31.17 -5.08
C HIS A 175 23.62 -29.77 -4.92
N PRO A 176 24.32 -28.77 -4.37
CA PRO A 176 23.76 -27.43 -4.11
C PRO A 176 23.18 -26.73 -5.33
N SER A 177 23.72 -27.00 -6.53
CA SER A 177 23.19 -26.45 -7.79
C SER A 177 21.75 -26.87 -8.13
N ARG A 178 21.25 -27.96 -7.52
CA ARG A 178 19.86 -28.46 -7.71
C ARG A 178 18.87 -27.82 -6.74
N LEU A 179 19.34 -26.86 -5.94
CA LEU A 179 18.58 -26.23 -4.88
C LEU A 179 18.61 -24.71 -5.05
N ALA A 180 17.44 -24.08 -5.09
CA ALA A 180 17.33 -22.65 -4.85
C ALA A 180 17.29 -22.43 -3.33
N VAL A 181 18.43 -22.04 -2.76
CA VAL A 181 18.64 -21.96 -1.30
C VAL A 181 18.27 -20.55 -0.80
N PHE A 182 17.41 -20.50 0.21
CA PHE A 182 17.00 -19.29 0.90
C PHE A 182 17.46 -19.35 2.35
N ILE A 183 18.19 -18.32 2.76
CA ILE A 183 18.65 -18.13 4.13
C ILE A 183 17.66 -17.23 4.87
N GLY A 184 17.46 -17.49 6.17
CA GLY A 184 16.74 -16.62 7.09
C GLY A 184 17.58 -15.39 7.42
N GLU A 185 18.02 -15.27 8.67
CA GLU A 185 19.00 -14.26 9.06
C GLU A 185 20.41 -14.79 8.77
N PRO A 186 21.19 -14.15 7.86
CA PRO A 186 22.53 -14.62 7.53
C PRO A 186 23.49 -14.45 8.70
N HIS A 187 24.39 -15.42 8.87
CA HIS A 187 25.48 -15.28 9.82
C HIS A 187 26.55 -14.33 9.30
N GLY A 188 27.15 -13.56 10.20
CA GLY A 188 28.31 -12.73 9.86
C GLY A 188 29.54 -13.56 9.44
N ASP A 189 29.68 -14.78 9.97
CA ASP A 189 30.68 -15.75 9.55
C ASP A 189 30.11 -17.17 9.62
N ASN A 190 30.01 -17.82 8.46
CA ASN A 190 29.49 -19.18 8.34
C ASN A 190 30.40 -20.24 9.00
N LEU A 191 31.70 -19.95 9.19
CA LEU A 191 32.67 -20.88 9.77
C LEU A 191 32.66 -20.88 11.30
N LEU A 192 32.14 -19.82 11.92
CA LEU A 192 32.00 -19.73 13.38
C LEU A 192 30.73 -20.42 13.89
N ASN A 193 29.80 -20.75 13.00
CA ASN A 193 28.54 -21.40 13.33
C ASN A 193 28.65 -22.92 13.19
N PHE A 194 28.79 -23.58 14.33
CA PHE A 194 28.86 -25.03 14.44
C PHE A 194 27.54 -25.63 14.90
N GLY A 195 27.30 -26.90 14.55
CA GLY A 195 26.15 -27.65 15.02
C GLY A 195 25.02 -27.65 14.00
N ILE A 196 23.79 -27.61 14.49
CA ILE A 196 22.64 -27.91 13.63
C ILE A 196 22.53 -26.83 12.55
N ASN A 197 22.67 -25.53 12.85
CA ASN A 197 22.54 -24.39 11.92
C ASN A 197 23.70 -24.28 10.89
N GLN A 198 24.67 -25.19 10.88
CA GLN A 198 25.77 -25.14 9.91
C GLN A 198 25.23 -25.10 8.48
N GLY A 199 25.74 -24.20 7.65
CA GLY A 199 25.30 -24.06 6.25
C GLY A 199 23.93 -23.40 6.04
N TRP A 200 23.31 -22.93 7.12
CA TRP A 200 22.04 -22.20 7.14
C TRP A 200 22.21 -20.90 7.94
N GLY A 201 21.17 -20.07 7.96
CA GLY A 201 21.10 -18.90 8.86
C GLY A 201 20.29 -19.20 10.12
N ASP A 202 20.05 -18.15 10.90
CA ASP A 202 19.19 -18.19 12.09
C ASP A 202 17.76 -17.76 11.77
N SER A 203 16.82 -18.09 12.67
CA SER A 203 15.44 -17.61 12.52
C SER A 203 15.39 -16.09 12.64
N ILE A 204 14.59 -15.43 11.80
CA ILE A 204 14.33 -13.99 11.96
C ILE A 204 13.65 -13.68 13.31
N ILE A 205 13.01 -14.68 13.93
CA ILE A 205 12.38 -14.53 15.24
C ILE A 205 13.43 -14.29 16.33
N GLU A 206 14.63 -14.86 16.20
CA GLU A 206 15.68 -14.73 17.21
C GLU A 206 16.15 -13.28 17.36
N SER A 207 16.34 -12.56 16.24
CA SER A 207 16.77 -11.15 16.25
C SER A 207 15.70 -10.22 16.84
N VAL A 208 14.41 -10.52 16.62
CA VAL A 208 13.29 -9.70 17.11
C VAL A 208 12.68 -10.19 18.42
N TYR A 209 13.20 -11.28 19.00
CA TYR A 209 12.53 -12.01 20.07
C TYR A 209 12.28 -11.14 21.30
N THR A 210 13.30 -10.40 21.74
CA THR A 210 13.18 -9.54 22.93
C THR A 210 12.15 -8.43 22.72
N ALA A 211 12.15 -7.78 21.56
CA ALA A 211 11.18 -6.74 21.24
C ALA A 211 9.75 -7.30 21.19
N THR A 212 9.57 -8.44 20.52
CA THR A 212 8.28 -9.14 20.40
C THR A 212 7.76 -9.56 21.78
N LYS A 213 8.60 -10.23 22.58
CA LYS A 213 8.25 -10.69 23.93
C LYS A 213 7.87 -9.53 24.86
N ASN A 214 8.57 -8.40 24.76
CA ASN A 214 8.25 -7.22 25.57
C ASN A 214 6.91 -6.58 25.18
N ALA A 215 6.58 -6.57 23.88
CA ALA A 215 5.27 -6.11 23.42
C ALA A 215 4.14 -7.02 23.91
N ASP A 216 4.30 -8.33 23.79
CA ASP A 216 3.31 -9.30 24.28
C ASP A 216 3.15 -9.24 25.81
N ALA A 217 4.27 -9.18 26.55
CA ALA A 217 4.25 -9.09 28.01
C ALA A 217 3.57 -7.80 28.48
N THR A 218 3.84 -6.68 27.81
CA THR A 218 3.16 -5.41 28.11
C THR A 218 1.65 -5.52 27.90
N ALA A 219 1.21 -6.08 26.77
CA ALA A 219 -0.22 -6.28 26.51
C ALA A 219 -0.88 -7.18 27.57
N ALA A 220 -0.22 -8.28 27.96
CA ALA A 220 -0.71 -9.18 28.99
C ALA A 220 -0.79 -8.51 30.38
N ASN A 221 0.23 -7.74 30.75
CA ASN A 221 0.26 -7.00 32.01
C ASN A 221 -0.86 -5.94 32.07
N ILE A 222 -1.08 -5.20 30.97
CA ILE A 222 -2.18 -4.23 30.86
C ILE A 222 -3.53 -4.94 30.99
N ALA A 223 -3.72 -6.08 30.31
CA ALA A 223 -4.95 -6.87 30.43
C ALA A 223 -5.20 -7.35 31.87
N SER A 224 -4.14 -7.74 32.60
CA SER A 224 -4.24 -8.11 34.02
C SER A 224 -4.69 -6.92 34.88
N LEU A 225 -4.16 -5.73 34.64
CA LEU A 225 -4.53 -4.51 35.37
C LEU A 225 -6.00 -4.13 35.17
N VAL A 226 -6.63 -4.50 34.05
CA VAL A 226 -8.07 -4.27 33.82
C VAL A 226 -8.91 -5.07 34.82
N PHE A 227 -8.51 -6.29 35.20
CA PHE A 227 -9.22 -7.05 36.24
C PHE A 227 -9.07 -6.42 37.63
N GLU A 228 -7.97 -5.71 37.87
CA GLU A 228 -7.69 -4.99 39.11
C GLU A 228 -8.18 -3.53 39.09
N ALA A 229 -8.94 -3.13 38.05
CA ALA A 229 -9.45 -1.77 37.87
C ALA A 229 -10.31 -1.24 39.03
N ASN A 230 -10.86 -2.16 39.83
CA ASN A 230 -11.59 -1.79 41.03
C ASN A 230 -11.05 -2.53 42.25
N VAL A 231 -10.29 -1.81 43.08
CA VAL A 231 -9.88 -2.30 44.41
C VAL A 231 -10.75 -1.62 45.46
N ASP A 232 -11.64 -2.43 46.05
CA ASP A 232 -12.50 -2.04 47.14
C ASP A 232 -11.79 -2.34 48.48
N VAL A 233 -11.59 -1.32 49.31
CA VAL A 233 -10.99 -1.45 50.65
C VAL A 233 -12.08 -1.23 51.69
N PHE A 234 -12.33 -2.25 52.51
CA PHE A 234 -13.26 -2.19 53.63
C PHE A 234 -12.48 -2.09 54.95
N ARG A 235 -12.75 -1.05 55.73
CA ARG A 235 -12.18 -0.90 57.07
C ARG A 235 -13.28 -1.17 58.08
N ILE A 236 -13.11 -2.24 58.85
CA ILE A 236 -14.06 -2.69 59.87
C ILE A 236 -13.37 -2.59 61.25
N PRO A 237 -13.98 -1.91 62.23
CA PRO A 237 -13.46 -1.87 63.61
C PRO A 237 -13.24 -3.27 64.18
N ASP A 238 -12.13 -3.46 64.90
CA ASP A 238 -11.76 -4.71 65.59
C ASP A 238 -11.75 -5.99 64.70
N PHE A 239 -11.66 -5.84 63.38
CA PHE A 239 -11.73 -6.95 62.41
C PHE A 239 -10.76 -8.09 62.73
N MET A 240 -9.49 -7.78 63.00
CA MET A 240 -8.46 -8.79 63.28
C MET A 240 -8.65 -9.49 64.63
N ALA A 241 -9.24 -8.80 65.62
CA ALA A 241 -9.50 -9.39 66.93
C ALA A 241 -10.67 -10.40 66.86
N ASN A 242 -11.70 -10.06 66.08
CA ASN A 242 -12.93 -10.86 65.97
C ASN A 242 -12.82 -12.03 64.97
N LEU A 243 -11.82 -12.03 64.08
CA LEU A 243 -11.60 -13.12 63.10
C LEU A 243 -11.24 -14.48 63.75
N SER A 244 -10.86 -14.48 65.02
CA SER A 244 -10.53 -15.68 65.79
C SER A 244 -11.75 -16.53 66.16
N ASP A 245 -12.98 -15.99 66.04
CA ASP A 245 -14.23 -16.72 66.23
C ASP A 245 -14.76 -17.26 64.87
N PRO A 246 -14.84 -18.60 64.69
CA PRO A 246 -15.36 -19.21 63.46
C PRO A 246 -16.80 -18.79 63.11
N ALA A 247 -17.64 -18.53 64.10
CA ALA A 247 -19.03 -18.11 63.87
C ALA A 247 -19.12 -16.64 63.43
N TYR A 248 -18.18 -15.80 63.83
CA TYR A 248 -18.06 -14.42 63.35
C TYR A 248 -17.55 -14.40 61.90
N SER A 249 -16.52 -15.19 61.59
CA SER A 249 -15.96 -15.28 60.23
C SER A 249 -17.00 -15.71 59.19
N GLN A 250 -17.82 -16.74 59.49
CA GLN A 250 -18.86 -17.19 58.55
C GLN A 250 -19.94 -16.14 58.32
N ARG A 251 -20.43 -15.48 59.38
CA ARG A 251 -21.43 -14.40 59.27
C ARG A 251 -20.92 -13.22 58.46
N LEU A 252 -19.62 -12.93 58.57
CA LEU A 252 -18.99 -11.85 57.83
C LEU A 252 -18.89 -12.16 56.34
N LEU A 253 -18.55 -13.40 55.97
CA LEU A 253 -18.57 -13.87 54.58
C LEU A 253 -19.98 -13.77 53.98
N ASP A 254 -21.00 -14.24 54.70
CA ASP A 254 -22.40 -14.17 54.25
C ASP A 254 -22.85 -12.72 54.02
N ARG A 255 -22.43 -11.81 54.90
CA ARG A 255 -22.69 -10.38 54.77
C ARG A 255 -22.01 -9.77 53.55
N PHE A 256 -20.74 -10.08 53.29
CA PHE A 256 -20.02 -9.57 52.11
C PHE A 256 -20.60 -10.10 50.81
N MET A 257 -21.01 -11.38 50.77
CA MET A 257 -21.72 -11.94 49.63
C MET A 257 -23.05 -11.21 49.39
N LEU A 258 -23.85 -11.02 50.45
CA LEU A 258 -25.11 -10.29 50.35
C LEU A 258 -24.91 -8.85 49.90
N ALA A 259 -23.89 -8.16 50.42
CA ALA A 259 -23.56 -6.79 50.04
C ALA A 259 -23.07 -6.71 48.58
N ALA A 260 -22.26 -7.66 48.11
CA ALA A 260 -21.83 -7.74 46.72
C ALA A 260 -23.01 -7.98 45.77
N THR A 261 -23.92 -8.90 46.11
CA THR A 261 -25.15 -9.16 45.35
C THR A 261 -26.08 -7.94 45.35
N ALA A 262 -26.29 -7.30 46.50
CA ALA A 262 -27.11 -6.10 46.62
C ALA A 262 -26.53 -4.91 45.85
N LYS A 263 -25.20 -4.71 45.88
CA LYS A 263 -24.50 -3.68 45.10
C LYS A 263 -24.61 -3.96 43.60
N GLY A 264 -24.49 -5.22 43.17
CA GLY A 264 -24.65 -5.62 41.77
C GLY A 264 -26.06 -5.39 41.22
N ILE A 265 -27.10 -5.63 42.02
CA ILE A 265 -28.51 -5.52 41.60
C ILE A 265 -29.06 -4.09 41.81
N ASN A 266 -28.87 -3.52 42.99
CA ASN A 266 -29.53 -2.27 43.42
C ASN A 266 -28.61 -1.05 43.35
N ARG A 267 -27.32 -1.23 43.02
CA ARG A 267 -26.30 -0.15 43.01
C ARG A 267 -26.16 0.60 44.34
N ALA A 268 -26.60 0.02 45.45
CA ALA A 268 -26.53 0.57 46.79
C ALA A 268 -25.68 -0.33 47.69
N LEU A 269 -24.76 0.27 48.45
CA LEU A 269 -23.94 -0.42 49.44
C LEU A 269 -24.40 -0.01 50.85
N LEU A 270 -24.75 -1.00 51.67
CA LEU A 270 -25.19 -0.81 53.05
C LEU A 270 -24.01 -1.05 53.99
N LEU A 271 -23.64 -0.03 54.76
CA LEU A 271 -22.53 -0.05 55.71
C LEU A 271 -23.02 0.33 57.10
N ASP A 272 -22.35 -0.19 58.12
CA ASP A 272 -22.59 0.29 59.49
C ASP A 272 -21.94 1.67 59.70
N LYS A 273 -22.37 2.41 60.72
CA LYS A 273 -21.98 3.81 60.95
C LYS A 273 -20.46 4.00 61.15
N GLU A 274 -19.78 2.98 61.68
CA GLU A 274 -18.33 3.00 61.98
C GLU A 274 -17.48 2.31 60.89
N GLU A 275 -18.08 1.76 59.84
CA GLU A 275 -17.36 1.14 58.74
C GLU A 275 -17.03 2.15 57.64
N GLU A 276 -15.80 2.07 57.12
CA GLU A 276 -15.38 2.88 55.99
C GLU A 276 -15.22 2.02 54.74
N TYR A 277 -15.79 2.51 53.63
CA TYR A 277 -15.57 1.95 52.29
C TYR A 277 -14.77 2.95 51.47
N GLU A 278 -13.57 2.55 51.06
CA GLU A 278 -12.70 3.32 50.19
C GLU A 278 -12.53 2.59 48.87
N ARG A 279 -12.82 3.27 47.76
CA ARG A 279 -12.51 2.78 46.42
C ARG A 279 -11.19 3.38 45.96
N LYS A 280 -10.18 2.54 45.73
CA LYS A 280 -8.93 3.00 45.10
C LYS A 280 -9.09 2.99 43.59
N GLN A 281 -9.12 4.18 42.99
CA GLN A 281 -9.17 4.33 41.54
C GLN A 281 -7.78 4.16 40.95
N VAL A 282 -7.61 3.18 40.06
CA VAL A 282 -6.42 3.06 39.21
C VAL A 282 -6.65 3.88 37.94
N SER A 283 -5.68 4.72 37.57
CA SER A 283 -5.73 5.47 36.31
C SER A 283 -5.13 4.65 35.18
N PHE A 284 -5.82 4.56 34.05
CA PHE A 284 -5.38 3.86 32.85
C PHE A 284 -5.03 4.80 31.68
N ALA A 285 -4.96 6.11 31.93
CA ALA A 285 -4.86 7.12 30.88
C ALA A 285 -3.65 6.91 29.94
N THR A 286 -2.51 6.47 30.49
CA THR A 286 -1.24 6.34 29.75
C THR A 286 -0.95 4.92 29.25
N LEU A 287 -1.75 3.92 29.62
CA LEU A 287 -1.50 2.53 29.22
C LEU A 287 -1.58 2.31 27.70
N PRO A 288 -2.50 2.93 26.95
CA PRO A 288 -2.52 2.79 25.49
C PRO A 288 -1.24 3.30 24.83
N GLU A 289 -0.67 4.40 25.32
CA GLU A 289 0.57 4.99 24.79
C GLU A 289 1.76 4.06 25.02
N VAL A 290 1.87 3.50 26.23
CA VAL A 290 2.90 2.50 26.56
C VAL A 290 2.78 1.28 25.66
N MET A 291 1.57 0.74 25.48
CA MET A 291 1.33 -0.40 24.59
C MET A 291 1.74 -0.08 23.14
N GLN A 292 1.39 1.11 22.65
CA GLN A 292 1.73 1.55 21.29
C GLN A 292 3.24 1.67 21.11
N THR A 293 3.98 2.22 22.09
CA THR A 293 5.45 2.33 22.02
C THR A 293 6.11 0.96 21.91
N PHE A 294 5.67 -0.04 22.67
CA PHE A 294 6.25 -1.39 22.56
C PHE A 294 5.93 -2.07 21.21
N LEU A 295 4.73 -1.85 20.67
CA LEU A 295 4.40 -2.32 19.31
C LEU A 295 5.23 -1.61 18.24
N GLN A 296 5.52 -0.31 18.40
CA GLN A 296 6.44 0.43 17.51
C GLN A 296 7.87 -0.11 17.58
N ILE A 297 8.38 -0.42 18.77
CA ILE A 297 9.70 -1.04 18.94
C ILE A 297 9.75 -2.42 18.25
N ALA A 298 8.70 -3.23 18.41
CA ALA A 298 8.61 -4.53 17.74
C ALA A 298 8.52 -4.39 16.21
N ALA A 299 7.78 -3.40 15.71
CA ALA A 299 7.68 -3.09 14.29
C ALA A 299 9.02 -2.63 13.71
N GLY A 300 9.73 -1.74 14.41
CA GLY A 300 11.07 -1.29 14.06
C GLY A 300 12.09 -2.43 14.06
N ALA A 301 12.08 -3.30 15.08
CA ALA A 301 12.97 -4.46 15.13
C ALA A 301 12.71 -5.45 13.98
N ALA A 302 11.45 -5.59 13.56
CA ALA A 302 11.09 -6.45 12.42
C ALA A 302 11.30 -5.78 11.06
N ASP A 303 11.63 -4.48 11.03
CA ASP A 303 11.68 -3.64 9.83
C ASP A 303 10.39 -3.68 8.99
N ILE A 304 9.23 -3.71 9.67
CA ILE A 304 7.91 -3.66 9.04
C ILE A 304 7.20 -2.41 9.54
N PRO A 305 6.70 -1.52 8.67
CA PRO A 305 5.94 -0.35 9.09
C PRO A 305 4.77 -0.73 9.99
N VAL A 306 4.54 0.08 11.03
CA VAL A 306 3.46 -0.14 12.02
C VAL A 306 2.10 -0.22 11.33
N THR A 307 1.87 0.61 10.31
CA THR A 307 0.66 0.62 9.48
C THR A 307 0.43 -0.73 8.79
N ARG A 308 1.48 -1.32 8.20
CA ARG A 308 1.44 -2.65 7.56
C ARG A 308 1.32 -3.78 8.60
N LEU A 309 2.05 -3.71 9.70
CA LEU A 309 2.10 -4.74 10.74
C LEU A 309 0.79 -4.82 11.54
N LEU A 310 0.26 -3.68 11.97
CA LEU A 310 -0.95 -3.61 12.80
C LEU A 310 -2.23 -3.47 11.97
N GLY A 311 -2.13 -3.01 10.72
CA GLY A 311 -3.31 -2.69 9.90
C GLY A 311 -4.02 -1.42 10.36
N GLN A 312 -3.29 -0.50 11.00
CA GLN A 312 -3.83 0.78 11.48
C GLN A 312 -3.60 1.88 10.45
N SER A 313 -4.51 2.85 10.40
CA SER A 313 -4.28 4.11 9.71
C SER A 313 -3.09 4.84 10.35
N PRO A 314 -2.28 5.57 9.57
CA PRO A 314 -1.18 6.36 10.12
C PRO A 314 -1.70 7.36 11.16
N ALA A 315 -0.98 7.51 12.28
CA ALA A 315 -1.37 8.40 13.38
C ALA A 315 -0.60 9.73 13.32
N GLY A 316 -1.30 10.85 13.49
CA GLY A 316 -0.74 12.21 13.49
C GLY A 316 -1.40 13.12 12.44
N MET A 317 -1.55 14.42 12.74
CA MET A 317 -2.27 15.40 11.91
C MET A 317 -1.64 15.66 10.51
N SER A 318 -0.53 14.98 10.17
CA SER A 318 0.17 15.12 8.88
C SER A 318 0.79 13.81 8.37
N ALA A 319 0.43 12.65 8.92
CA ALA A 319 1.01 11.38 8.50
C ALA A 319 0.11 10.72 7.44
N THR A 320 0.49 10.78 6.16
CA THR A 320 -0.12 9.92 5.12
C THR A 320 0.37 8.48 5.21
N GLY A 321 1.44 8.21 5.97
CA GLY A 321 2.10 6.90 6.07
C GLY A 321 2.78 6.46 4.77
N GLU A 322 2.80 7.33 3.76
CA GLU A 322 3.24 6.99 2.42
C GLU A 322 4.77 6.82 2.35
N SER A 323 5.53 7.70 3.03
CA SER A 323 6.99 7.61 3.12
C SER A 323 7.45 6.27 3.74
N ASP A 324 6.82 5.86 4.85
CA ASP A 324 7.15 4.60 5.53
C ASP A 324 6.84 3.38 4.66
N MET A 325 5.74 3.43 3.90
CA MET A 325 5.37 2.37 2.97
C MET A 325 6.28 2.32 1.74
N ASN A 326 6.72 3.47 1.21
CA ASN A 326 7.69 3.53 0.11
C ASN A 326 9.03 2.91 0.54
N ASN A 327 9.57 3.32 1.70
CA ASN A 327 10.79 2.73 2.26
C ASN A 327 10.67 1.21 2.44
N TYR A 328 9.49 0.73 2.86
CA TYR A 328 9.23 -0.69 2.97
C TYR A 328 9.18 -1.39 1.61
N TYR A 329 8.55 -0.80 0.60
CA TYR A 329 8.55 -1.35 -0.76
C TYR A 329 9.97 -1.42 -1.35
N ASP A 330 10.81 -0.42 -1.11
CA ASP A 330 12.22 -0.44 -1.54
C ASP A 330 13.00 -1.58 -0.86
N ARG A 331 12.71 -1.83 0.43
CA ARG A 331 13.27 -2.99 1.14
C ARG A 331 12.80 -4.31 0.55
N VAL A 332 11.51 -4.45 0.23
CA VAL A 332 10.99 -5.68 -0.38
C VAL A 332 11.58 -5.88 -1.79
N SER A 333 11.75 -4.81 -2.57
CA SER A 333 12.45 -4.85 -3.86
C SER A 333 13.92 -5.27 -3.70
N SER A 334 14.58 -4.84 -2.62
CA SER A 334 15.93 -5.28 -2.27
C SER A 334 15.97 -6.78 -1.95
N ILE A 335 14.99 -7.32 -1.23
CA ILE A 335 14.85 -8.78 -0.99
C ILE A 335 14.69 -9.53 -2.32
N GLN A 336 13.83 -9.02 -3.21
CA GLN A 336 13.59 -9.62 -4.53
C GLN A 336 14.86 -9.64 -5.39
N THR A 337 15.65 -8.56 -5.37
CA THR A 337 16.79 -8.38 -6.28
C THR A 337 18.10 -8.95 -5.74
N LEU A 338 18.38 -8.78 -4.45
CA LEU A 338 19.66 -9.15 -3.84
C LEU A 338 19.65 -10.55 -3.25
N GLU A 339 18.50 -11.04 -2.79
CA GLU A 339 18.39 -12.37 -2.17
C GLU A 339 17.70 -13.36 -3.10
N MET A 340 16.49 -13.04 -3.57
CA MET A 340 15.67 -14.01 -4.28
C MET A 340 16.18 -14.28 -5.68
N LYS A 341 16.43 -13.23 -6.48
CA LYS A 341 16.90 -13.35 -7.88
C LYS A 341 18.18 -14.19 -8.01
N PRO A 342 19.24 -13.99 -7.20
CA PRO A 342 20.40 -14.88 -7.23
C PRO A 342 20.10 -16.31 -6.78
N ALA A 343 19.23 -16.50 -5.78
CA ALA A 343 18.86 -17.82 -5.27
C ALA A 343 18.08 -18.65 -6.30
N ILE A 344 17.19 -18.02 -7.07
CA ILE A 344 16.36 -18.69 -8.08
C ILE A 344 16.98 -18.69 -9.49
N TYR A 345 18.13 -18.07 -9.71
CA TYR A 345 18.73 -17.94 -11.04
C TYR A 345 18.76 -19.26 -11.83
N ARG A 346 19.26 -20.35 -11.21
CA ARG A 346 19.29 -21.68 -11.85
C ARG A 346 17.90 -22.27 -12.08
N LEU A 347 16.98 -22.01 -11.17
CA LEU A 347 15.59 -22.43 -11.28
C LEU A 347 14.90 -21.73 -12.46
N ASP A 348 15.13 -20.43 -12.63
CA ASP A 348 14.59 -19.64 -13.74
C ASP A 348 15.16 -20.08 -15.09
N GLU A 349 16.47 -20.34 -15.17
CA GLU A 349 17.08 -20.88 -16.38
C GLU A 349 16.51 -22.27 -16.76
N CYS A 350 16.18 -23.09 -15.76
CA CYS A 350 15.47 -24.36 -15.98
C CYS A 350 14.00 -24.16 -16.36
N LEU A 351 13.34 -23.17 -15.77
CA LEU A 351 11.92 -22.87 -16.00
C LEU A 351 11.69 -22.42 -17.44
N ILE A 352 12.49 -21.47 -17.93
CA ILE A 352 12.41 -20.97 -19.31
C ILE A 352 12.60 -22.13 -20.30
N ARG A 353 13.61 -22.97 -20.08
CA ARG A 353 13.86 -24.16 -20.92
C ARG A 353 12.76 -25.21 -20.81
N SER A 354 12.17 -25.39 -19.63
CA SER A 354 11.06 -26.31 -19.43
C SER A 354 9.81 -25.85 -20.17
N ALA A 355 9.54 -24.54 -20.20
CA ALA A 355 8.39 -23.97 -20.90
C ALA A 355 8.58 -23.96 -22.42
N LEU A 356 9.68 -23.36 -22.89
CA LEU A 356 9.91 -23.08 -24.32
C LEU A 356 10.60 -24.23 -25.05
N GLY A 357 11.38 -25.05 -24.33
CA GLY A 357 12.22 -26.11 -24.90
C GLY A 357 13.60 -25.65 -25.36
N ASN A 358 13.85 -24.33 -25.35
CA ASN A 358 15.14 -23.69 -25.63
C ASN A 358 15.35 -22.50 -24.67
N ARG A 359 16.45 -21.77 -24.81
CA ARG A 359 16.73 -20.53 -24.08
C ARG A 359 16.98 -19.39 -25.05
N PRO A 360 15.94 -18.63 -25.44
CA PRO A 360 16.11 -17.41 -26.21
C PRO A 360 16.79 -16.34 -25.34
N THR A 361 17.69 -15.53 -25.89
CA THR A 361 18.49 -14.55 -25.13
C THR A 361 17.71 -13.31 -24.72
N GLU A 362 16.66 -13.00 -25.48
CA GLU A 362 15.74 -11.88 -25.34
C GLU A 362 14.75 -12.08 -24.19
N VAL A 363 14.54 -13.32 -23.73
CA VAL A 363 13.61 -13.61 -22.63
C VAL A 363 14.27 -13.27 -21.30
N PHE A 364 13.74 -12.26 -20.62
CA PHE A 364 14.08 -11.93 -19.23
C PHE A 364 12.84 -11.45 -18.48
N TYR A 365 12.99 -11.15 -17.19
CA TYR A 365 11.89 -10.63 -16.38
C TYR A 365 12.32 -9.43 -15.55
N LYS A 366 11.34 -8.59 -15.21
CA LYS A 366 11.44 -7.54 -14.20
C LYS A 366 10.48 -7.87 -13.05
N TRP A 367 10.86 -7.53 -11.83
CA TRP A 367 9.94 -7.68 -10.70
C TRP A 367 8.83 -6.64 -10.83
N SER A 368 7.58 -7.08 -10.69
CA SER A 368 6.44 -6.17 -10.86
C SER A 368 6.42 -5.12 -9.74
N PRO A 369 6.14 -3.83 -10.06
CA PRO A 369 6.13 -2.76 -9.06
C PRO A 369 5.21 -3.06 -7.87
N LEU A 370 5.74 -2.88 -6.65
CA LEU A 370 5.00 -3.12 -5.42
C LEU A 370 4.07 -1.97 -5.06
N LYS A 371 4.49 -0.73 -5.38
CA LYS A 371 3.65 0.46 -5.29
C LYS A 371 2.71 0.47 -6.48
N GLN A 372 1.41 0.40 -6.20
CA GLN A 372 0.41 0.68 -7.21
C GLN A 372 0.21 2.17 -7.25
N MET A 373 0.39 2.74 -8.43
CA MET A 373 -0.09 4.09 -8.71
C MET A 373 -1.61 4.09 -8.62
N THR A 374 -2.16 5.15 -8.05
CA THR A 374 -3.61 5.37 -8.06
C THR A 374 -4.08 5.59 -9.50
N GLU A 375 -5.36 5.35 -9.79
CA GLU A 375 -5.93 5.66 -11.12
C GLU A 375 -5.68 7.11 -11.53
N LYS A 376 -5.64 8.03 -10.54
CA LYS A 376 -5.30 9.44 -10.74
C LYS A 376 -3.84 9.62 -11.16
N GLU A 377 -2.90 9.02 -10.46
CA GLU A 377 -1.46 9.10 -10.80
C GLU A 377 -1.19 8.46 -12.17
N LEU A 378 -1.84 7.33 -12.49
CA LEU A 378 -1.75 6.72 -13.82
C LEU A 378 -2.30 7.68 -14.88
N ALA A 379 -3.49 8.27 -14.68
CA ALA A 379 -4.06 9.23 -15.61
C ALA A 379 -3.18 10.48 -15.79
N GLU A 380 -2.55 10.97 -14.71
CA GLU A 380 -1.59 12.08 -14.77
C GLU A 380 -0.34 11.70 -15.57
N ILE A 381 0.22 10.50 -15.37
CA ILE A 381 1.36 10.01 -16.16
C ILE A 381 0.99 9.85 -17.63
N GLY A 382 -0.18 9.25 -17.92
CA GLY A 382 -0.68 9.11 -19.29
C GLY A 382 -0.87 10.47 -19.97
N LYS A 383 -1.38 11.46 -19.24
CA LYS A 383 -1.47 12.85 -19.71
C LYS A 383 -0.09 13.44 -19.98
N LEU A 384 0.86 13.30 -19.06
CA LEU A 384 2.23 13.80 -19.23
C LEU A 384 2.95 13.13 -20.42
N HIS A 385 2.72 11.83 -20.65
CA HIS A 385 3.27 11.11 -21.81
C HIS A 385 2.65 11.60 -23.11
N ALA A 386 1.33 11.80 -23.15
CA ALA A 386 0.64 12.36 -24.32
C ALA A 386 1.10 13.81 -24.61
N GLU A 387 1.24 14.64 -23.58
CA GLU A 387 1.78 16.00 -23.70
C GLU A 387 3.23 15.97 -24.19
N THR A 388 4.07 15.06 -23.68
CA THR A 388 5.45 14.89 -24.13
C THR A 388 5.49 14.48 -25.60
N ALA A 389 4.68 13.50 -26.02
CA ALA A 389 4.58 13.07 -27.40
C ALA A 389 4.12 14.22 -28.33
N GLN A 390 3.14 15.02 -27.90
CA GLN A 390 2.67 16.19 -28.63
C GLN A 390 3.78 17.26 -28.76
N ILE A 391 4.52 17.52 -27.68
CA ILE A 391 5.65 18.46 -27.69
C ILE A 391 6.74 17.98 -28.65
N LEU A 392 7.11 16.70 -28.59
CA LEU A 392 8.12 16.12 -29.49
C LEU A 392 7.67 16.19 -30.96
N ASN A 393 6.40 15.90 -31.25
CA ASN A 393 5.83 16.03 -32.59
C ASN A 393 5.83 17.48 -33.09
N THR A 394 5.42 18.42 -32.23
CA THR A 394 5.38 19.87 -32.55
C THR A 394 6.78 20.47 -32.70
N SER A 395 7.78 19.93 -31.99
CA SER A 395 9.16 20.42 -32.07
C SER A 395 9.81 20.23 -33.44
N GLY A 396 9.27 19.31 -34.26
CA GLY A 396 9.79 18.98 -35.58
C GLY A 396 11.16 18.29 -35.57
N LEU A 397 11.64 17.84 -34.41
CA LEU A 397 12.92 17.16 -34.26
C LEU A 397 12.88 15.69 -34.73
N PHE A 398 11.70 15.07 -34.70
CA PHE A 398 11.46 13.67 -35.04
C PHE A 398 10.33 13.57 -36.08
N THR A 399 10.40 12.56 -36.94
CA THR A 399 9.30 12.27 -37.88
C THR A 399 8.13 11.59 -37.16
N ALA A 400 6.93 11.68 -37.73
CA ALA A 400 5.73 11.04 -37.18
C ALA A 400 5.87 9.51 -37.10
N GLU A 401 6.62 8.91 -38.01
CA GLU A 401 6.88 7.46 -38.07
C GLU A 401 7.84 7.02 -36.95
N GLU A 402 8.91 7.79 -36.70
CA GLU A 402 9.83 7.56 -35.57
C GLU A 402 9.10 7.71 -34.22
N LEU A 403 8.26 8.75 -34.09
CA LEU A 403 7.47 8.99 -32.88
C LEU A 403 6.41 7.91 -32.66
N ARG A 404 5.71 7.46 -33.70
CA ARG A 404 4.74 6.36 -33.60
C ARG A 404 5.39 5.09 -33.06
N THR A 405 6.56 4.75 -33.57
CA THR A 405 7.30 3.56 -33.12
C THR A 405 7.74 3.69 -31.67
N VAL A 406 8.38 4.81 -31.30
CA VAL A 406 8.95 4.99 -29.96
C VAL A 406 7.86 5.15 -28.89
N VAL A 407 6.84 5.98 -29.14
CA VAL A 407 5.75 6.21 -28.20
C VAL A 407 4.85 4.97 -28.10
N GLY A 408 4.59 4.29 -29.22
CA GLY A 408 3.86 3.02 -29.24
C GLY A 408 4.54 1.97 -28.38
N ASN A 409 5.83 1.73 -28.60
CA ASN A 409 6.60 0.79 -27.78
C ASN A 409 6.64 1.19 -26.31
N GLN A 410 6.82 2.48 -26.02
CA GLN A 410 6.80 2.97 -24.64
C GLN A 410 5.47 2.67 -23.94
N LEU A 411 4.33 2.93 -24.61
CA LEU A 411 3.00 2.70 -24.04
C LEU A 411 2.68 1.21 -23.85
N VAL A 412 3.23 0.34 -24.70
CA VAL A 412 3.13 -1.13 -24.55
C VAL A 412 4.00 -1.62 -23.41
N GLU A 413 5.28 -1.20 -23.36
CA GLU A 413 6.22 -1.61 -22.32
C GLU A 413 5.81 -1.14 -20.92
N GLU A 414 5.21 0.05 -20.82
CA GLU A 414 4.64 0.57 -19.57
C GLU A 414 3.30 -0.10 -19.21
N GLY A 415 2.76 -0.95 -20.08
CA GLY A 415 1.51 -1.69 -19.87
C GLY A 415 0.25 -0.81 -19.92
N PHE A 416 0.35 0.39 -20.51
CA PHE A 416 -0.74 1.35 -20.59
C PHE A 416 -1.81 0.91 -21.61
N TYR A 417 -1.36 0.37 -22.75
CA TYR A 417 -2.20 -0.19 -23.80
C TYR A 417 -1.66 -1.55 -24.28
N PRO A 418 -1.93 -2.64 -23.55
CA PRO A 418 -1.55 -3.98 -23.99
C PRO A 418 -2.20 -4.31 -25.34
N GLY A 419 -1.41 -4.78 -26.31
CA GLY A 419 -1.89 -5.09 -27.68
C GLY A 419 -1.84 -3.90 -28.66
N LEU A 420 -1.30 -2.74 -28.25
CA LEU A 420 -1.08 -1.62 -29.16
C LEU A 420 -0.01 -1.94 -30.22
N ASP A 421 0.97 -2.78 -29.89
CA ASP A 421 1.93 -3.38 -30.80
C ASP A 421 1.23 -4.14 -31.95
N GLN A 422 0.33 -5.06 -31.61
CA GLN A 422 -0.46 -5.79 -32.61
C GLN A 422 -1.32 -4.86 -33.45
N ALA A 423 -1.94 -3.84 -32.83
CA ALA A 423 -2.76 -2.87 -33.55
C ALA A 423 -1.93 -1.98 -34.50
N MET A 424 -0.69 -1.65 -34.12
CA MET A 424 0.25 -0.90 -34.95
C MET A 424 0.75 -1.72 -36.14
N ASP A 425 1.06 -2.99 -35.92
CA ASP A 425 1.43 -3.93 -36.99
C ASP A 425 0.27 -4.13 -37.99
N ASP A 426 -0.96 -4.24 -37.49
CA ASP A 426 -2.17 -4.42 -38.31
C ASP A 426 -2.48 -3.19 -39.19
N THR A 427 -2.06 -1.99 -38.77
CA THR A 427 -2.27 -0.74 -39.56
C THR A 427 -1.15 -0.46 -40.57
N GLY A 428 0.06 -0.98 -40.37
CA GLY A 428 1.21 -0.78 -41.25
C GLY A 428 1.71 0.67 -41.33
N ASP A 429 2.77 0.91 -42.12
CA ASP A 429 3.41 2.23 -42.27
C ASP A 429 2.57 3.24 -43.09
N ASP A 430 1.63 2.73 -43.91
CA ASP A 430 0.73 3.52 -44.77
C ASP A 430 -0.50 4.08 -44.02
N TRP A 431 -0.35 4.39 -42.74
CA TRP A 431 -1.42 5.02 -41.97
C TRP A 431 -1.47 6.52 -42.29
N GLU A 432 -2.57 6.99 -42.87
CA GLU A 432 -2.87 8.42 -42.95
C GLU A 432 -3.69 8.82 -41.73
N ALA A 433 -3.19 9.77 -40.96
CA ALA A 433 -3.98 10.44 -39.95
C ALA A 433 -5.05 11.27 -40.69
N ASP A 434 -6.30 10.81 -40.75
CA ASP A 434 -7.44 11.66 -41.08
C ASP A 434 -7.72 12.58 -39.87
N LEU A 435 -6.76 13.46 -39.60
CA LEU A 435 -6.94 14.63 -38.77
C LEU A 435 -7.71 15.61 -39.65
N GLY A 436 -9.02 15.39 -39.77
CA GLY A 436 -9.92 16.17 -40.62
C GLY A 436 -9.44 17.61 -40.71
N GLU A 437 -8.83 17.95 -41.85
CA GLU A 437 -8.26 19.26 -42.10
C GLU A 437 -9.44 20.23 -42.19
N GLU A 438 -9.84 20.80 -41.05
CA GLU A 438 -10.49 22.10 -41.09
C GLU A 438 -9.43 23.08 -41.61
N GLU A 439 -9.56 23.42 -42.89
CA GLU A 439 -8.78 24.44 -43.56
C GLU A 439 -8.63 25.65 -42.63
N PRO A 440 -7.42 26.24 -42.48
CA PRO A 440 -7.27 27.43 -41.67
C PRO A 440 -8.14 28.54 -42.26
N GLU A 441 -9.14 29.00 -41.49
CA GLU A 441 -9.91 30.19 -41.84
C GLU A 441 -8.94 31.31 -42.18
N VAL A 442 -9.14 31.90 -43.36
CA VAL A 442 -8.37 33.04 -43.86
C VAL A 442 -8.52 34.19 -42.87
N ILE A 443 -7.48 34.44 -42.07
CA ILE A 443 -7.40 35.60 -41.18
C ILE A 443 -7.39 36.85 -42.05
N ASP A 444 -8.41 37.71 -41.88
CA ASP A 444 -8.49 39.04 -42.49
C ASP A 444 -7.21 39.85 -42.17
N PRO A 445 -6.44 40.31 -43.17
CA PRO A 445 -5.20 41.07 -42.97
C PRO A 445 -5.39 42.44 -42.29
N ASN A 446 -6.63 42.85 -41.98
CA ASN A 446 -6.97 44.13 -41.38
C ASN A 446 -7.67 44.05 -40.01
N ALA A 447 -7.73 42.89 -39.36
CA ALA A 447 -8.15 42.82 -37.97
C ALA A 447 -7.02 43.36 -37.06
N GLU A 448 -7.30 44.40 -36.28
CA GLU A 448 -6.35 44.96 -35.31
C GLU A 448 -5.84 43.86 -34.36
N PRO A 449 -4.54 43.79 -34.07
CA PRO A 449 -4.00 42.78 -33.18
C PRO A 449 -4.59 42.96 -31.78
N THR A 450 -5.45 42.02 -31.37
CA THR A 450 -5.84 41.91 -29.96
C THR A 450 -4.60 41.52 -29.17
N THR A 451 -4.10 42.49 -28.42
CA THR A 451 -2.97 42.38 -27.51
C THR A 451 -3.03 41.09 -26.68
N PRO A 452 -1.96 40.27 -26.60
CA PRO A 452 -1.89 39.20 -25.62
C PRO A 452 -1.89 39.83 -24.22
N VAL A 453 -2.95 39.61 -23.46
CA VAL A 453 -3.08 40.11 -22.10
C VAL A 453 -2.12 39.34 -21.21
N LYS A 454 -0.94 39.91 -20.96
CA LYS A 454 -0.07 39.56 -19.84
C LYS A 454 -0.61 40.25 -18.58
N ASP A 455 -1.54 39.63 -17.85
CA ASP A 455 -1.71 39.98 -16.44
C ASP A 455 -2.44 38.88 -15.65
N ALA A 456 -1.75 38.28 -14.67
CA ALA A 456 -2.29 37.36 -13.67
C ALA A 456 -2.88 38.14 -12.47
N ALA A 457 -3.59 39.23 -12.78
CA ALA A 457 -4.22 40.06 -11.76
C ALA A 457 -5.51 39.38 -11.26
N PRO A 458 -5.71 39.18 -9.95
CA PRO A 458 -6.92 38.59 -9.40
C PRO A 458 -8.19 39.34 -9.83
N ARG A 459 -9.19 38.61 -10.33
CA ARG A 459 -10.47 39.15 -10.85
C ARG A 459 -11.65 38.38 -10.26
N THR A 460 -12.85 38.96 -10.31
CA THR A 460 -14.07 38.21 -10.00
C THR A 460 -14.23 37.06 -10.99
N LEU A 461 -14.92 35.99 -10.59
CA LEU A 461 -15.00 34.76 -11.39
C LEU A 461 -16.45 34.34 -11.59
N TYR A 462 -16.87 34.30 -12.85
CA TYR A 462 -18.10 33.68 -13.30
C TYR A 462 -17.76 32.60 -14.32
N VAL A 463 -18.07 31.33 -14.00
CA VAL A 463 -17.82 30.20 -14.90
C VAL A 463 -19.15 29.53 -15.22
N ARG A 464 -19.43 29.36 -16.51
CA ARG A 464 -20.62 28.67 -17.00
C ARG A 464 -20.30 27.74 -18.16
N ARG A 465 -21.21 26.81 -18.44
CA ARG A 465 -21.24 26.01 -19.66
C ARG A 465 -22.58 26.13 -20.36
N ASP A 466 -22.55 26.50 -21.63
CA ASP A 466 -23.75 26.70 -22.43
C ASP A 466 -24.34 25.36 -22.90
N VAL A 467 -25.66 25.28 -22.98
CA VAL A 467 -26.37 24.10 -23.47
C VAL A 467 -26.35 24.09 -25.00
N VAL A 468 -25.54 23.21 -25.58
CA VAL A 468 -25.35 23.10 -27.04
C VAL A 468 -26.62 22.61 -27.71
N ASN A 469 -27.32 21.63 -27.12
CA ASN A 469 -28.56 21.08 -27.69
C ASN A 469 -29.82 21.86 -27.23
N ARG A 470 -29.72 23.18 -27.13
CA ARG A 470 -30.78 24.10 -26.69
C ARG A 470 -32.14 23.84 -27.35
N ALA A 471 -32.15 23.56 -28.65
CA ALA A 471 -33.37 23.40 -29.43
C ALA A 471 -34.30 22.32 -28.85
N ASP A 472 -33.74 21.23 -28.31
CA ASP A 472 -34.52 20.14 -27.72
C ASP A 472 -35.19 20.54 -26.41
N ILE A 473 -34.45 21.26 -25.54
CA ILE A 473 -34.96 21.72 -24.26
C ILE A 473 -36.02 22.81 -24.47
N VAL A 474 -35.81 23.73 -25.43
CA VAL A 474 -36.79 24.77 -25.75
C VAL A 474 -38.09 24.18 -26.30
N ARG A 475 -38.00 23.14 -27.14
CA ARG A 475 -39.18 22.44 -27.65
C ARG A 475 -39.99 21.81 -26.52
N TRP A 476 -39.33 21.05 -25.63
CA TRP A 476 -39.97 20.47 -24.45
C TRP A 476 -40.57 21.55 -23.53
N ALA A 477 -39.84 22.64 -23.27
CA ALA A 477 -40.32 23.70 -22.39
C ALA A 477 -41.60 24.36 -22.94
N LYS A 478 -41.69 24.57 -24.27
CA LYS A 478 -42.93 25.07 -24.90
C LYS A 478 -44.09 24.08 -24.77
N GLU A 479 -43.82 22.78 -24.88
CA GLU A 479 -44.84 21.72 -24.69
C GLU A 479 -45.36 21.67 -23.25
N GLN A 480 -44.51 21.97 -22.26
CA GLN A 480 -44.87 22.05 -20.84
C GLN A 480 -45.52 23.40 -20.44
N GLY A 481 -45.65 24.35 -21.37
CA GLY A 481 -46.32 25.63 -21.15
C GLY A 481 -45.44 26.80 -20.73
N PHE A 482 -44.11 26.69 -20.84
CA PHE A 482 -43.20 27.83 -20.62
C PHE A 482 -43.31 28.84 -21.79
N THR A 483 -43.54 30.11 -21.47
CA THR A 483 -43.74 31.19 -22.47
C THR A 483 -42.49 32.03 -22.68
N ASP A 484 -41.75 32.35 -21.61
CA ASP A 484 -40.63 33.31 -21.61
C ASP A 484 -39.31 32.60 -21.30
N ILE A 485 -38.96 31.62 -22.13
CA ILE A 485 -37.78 30.78 -21.94
C ILE A 485 -36.50 31.63 -22.08
N VAL A 486 -35.56 31.46 -21.16
CA VAL A 486 -34.28 32.16 -21.13
C VAL A 486 -33.54 31.94 -22.48
N PRO A 487 -33.05 33.00 -23.13
CA PRO A 487 -32.37 32.88 -24.42
C PRO A 487 -31.06 32.09 -24.31
N ASP A 488 -30.35 32.26 -23.20
CA ASP A 488 -29.05 31.66 -22.93
C ASP A 488 -29.18 30.54 -21.89
N LEU A 489 -29.49 29.32 -22.35
CA LEU A 489 -29.57 28.16 -21.46
C LEU A 489 -28.15 27.69 -21.15
N HIS A 490 -27.76 27.76 -19.89
CA HIS A 490 -26.44 27.36 -19.42
C HIS A 490 -26.53 26.78 -18.01
N VAL A 491 -25.44 26.16 -17.57
CA VAL A 491 -25.21 25.78 -16.18
C VAL A 491 -24.08 26.62 -15.61
N THR A 492 -24.34 27.30 -14.50
CA THR A 492 -23.30 27.99 -13.74
C THR A 492 -22.51 27.00 -12.90
N ILE A 493 -21.18 27.05 -12.98
CA ILE A 493 -20.26 26.24 -12.18
C ILE A 493 -19.70 27.05 -11.02
N ALA A 494 -19.32 28.31 -11.26
CA ALA A 494 -18.80 29.20 -10.22
C ALA A 494 -19.34 30.62 -10.37
N TYR A 495 -19.57 31.27 -9.23
CA TYR A 495 -20.00 32.66 -9.11
C TYR A 495 -19.33 33.24 -7.86
N SER A 496 -18.15 33.83 -8.06
CA SER A 496 -17.29 34.31 -6.98
C SER A 496 -17.09 35.81 -7.06
N LYS A 497 -17.57 36.51 -6.02
CA LYS A 497 -17.29 37.93 -5.78
C LYS A 497 -15.88 38.15 -5.23
N GLN A 498 -15.26 37.11 -4.67
CA GLN A 498 -13.87 37.15 -4.27
C GLN A 498 -12.97 37.13 -5.51
N MET A 499 -11.97 38.02 -5.52
CA MET A 499 -10.98 38.11 -6.58
C MET A 499 -10.02 36.92 -6.52
N VAL A 500 -9.89 36.22 -7.64
CA VAL A 500 -9.09 35.00 -7.79
C VAL A 500 -8.26 35.03 -9.06
N ASP A 501 -7.14 34.31 -9.06
CA ASP A 501 -6.29 34.17 -10.26
C ASP A 501 -6.88 33.10 -11.19
N TRP A 502 -7.33 33.52 -12.37
CA TRP A 502 -7.95 32.61 -13.34
C TRP A 502 -6.98 31.56 -13.88
N PHE A 503 -5.68 31.85 -13.95
CA PHE A 503 -4.71 30.85 -14.41
C PHE A 503 -4.49 29.75 -13.37
N ALA A 504 -4.63 30.08 -12.08
CA ALA A 504 -4.59 29.09 -11.00
C ALA A 504 -5.86 28.21 -10.96
N MET A 505 -6.97 28.67 -11.55
CA MET A 505 -8.23 27.93 -11.60
C MET A 505 -8.24 26.78 -12.62
N GLY A 506 -7.30 26.80 -13.57
CA GLY A 506 -7.12 25.76 -14.59
C GLY A 506 -8.32 25.59 -15.54
N GLU A 507 -8.23 24.63 -16.45
CA GLU A 507 -9.30 24.27 -17.38
C GLU A 507 -9.87 22.90 -17.06
N SER A 508 -11.16 22.70 -17.32
CA SER A 508 -11.76 21.37 -17.22
C SER A 508 -11.18 20.38 -18.23
N TRP A 509 -11.03 19.13 -17.80
CA TRP A 509 -10.46 18.03 -18.60
C TRP A 509 -11.33 17.64 -19.81
N SER A 510 -12.62 17.98 -19.80
CA SER A 510 -13.55 17.76 -20.90
C SER A 510 -13.97 19.08 -21.55
N SER A 511 -13.75 19.21 -22.87
CA SER A 511 -14.28 20.34 -23.67
C SER A 511 -15.80 20.28 -23.82
N LYS A 512 -16.43 19.14 -23.51
CA LYS A 512 -17.86 18.90 -23.63
C LYS A 512 -18.33 17.91 -22.55
N ILE A 513 -19.48 18.17 -21.93
CA ILE A 513 -20.11 17.26 -20.97
C ILE A 513 -21.44 16.76 -21.54
N GLU A 514 -21.60 15.45 -21.62
CA GLU A 514 -22.84 14.82 -22.09
C GLU A 514 -23.57 14.13 -20.95
N ILE A 515 -24.75 14.64 -20.61
CA ILE A 515 -25.65 14.02 -19.64
C ILE A 515 -26.64 13.15 -20.41
N ALA A 516 -26.54 11.83 -20.20
CA ALA A 516 -27.39 10.84 -20.85
C ALA A 516 -28.88 11.12 -20.61
N ALA A 517 -29.74 10.68 -21.54
CA ALA A 517 -31.18 10.74 -21.37
C ALA A 517 -31.62 9.94 -20.13
N GLY A 518 -32.60 10.47 -19.40
CA GLY A 518 -33.07 9.94 -18.12
C GLY A 518 -32.26 10.39 -16.90
N GLY A 519 -32.40 9.64 -15.80
CA GLY A 519 -31.75 9.91 -14.52
C GLY A 519 -32.57 10.85 -13.60
N PRO A 520 -32.12 11.05 -12.35
CA PRO A 520 -32.82 11.92 -11.40
C PRO A 520 -32.72 13.38 -11.86
N ARG A 521 -33.88 13.94 -12.21
CA ARG A 521 -34.07 15.33 -12.65
C ARG A 521 -35.36 15.86 -12.05
N GLN A 522 -35.37 17.14 -11.66
CA GLN A 522 -36.51 17.75 -11.00
C GLN A 522 -36.64 19.21 -11.40
N MET A 523 -37.88 19.69 -11.52
CA MET A 523 -38.14 21.13 -11.65
C MET A 523 -38.27 21.75 -10.26
N GLU A 524 -37.55 22.83 -10.02
CA GLU A 524 -37.61 23.57 -8.76
C GLU A 524 -37.51 25.09 -8.98
N GLY A 525 -38.15 25.85 -8.11
CA GLY A 525 -38.03 27.31 -8.08
C GLY A 525 -36.84 27.73 -7.22
N LEU A 526 -35.80 28.28 -7.83
CA LEU A 526 -34.59 28.75 -7.15
C LEU A 526 -34.58 30.28 -6.99
N GLY A 527 -33.75 30.78 -6.07
CA GLY A 527 -33.57 32.20 -5.76
C GLY A 527 -34.65 32.81 -4.84
N PRO A 528 -34.52 34.10 -4.49
CA PRO A 528 -35.52 34.80 -3.68
C PRO A 528 -36.91 34.69 -4.32
N ASP A 529 -37.89 34.26 -3.53
CA ASP A 529 -39.28 34.03 -3.95
C ASP A 529 -39.50 33.00 -5.08
N GLY A 530 -38.53 32.10 -5.34
CA GLY A 530 -38.65 31.05 -6.36
C GLY A 530 -38.73 31.60 -7.80
N LYS A 531 -38.09 32.76 -8.02
CA LYS A 531 -38.09 33.52 -9.28
C LYS A 531 -37.53 32.72 -10.46
N TYR A 532 -36.54 31.87 -10.25
CA TYR A 532 -35.90 31.10 -11.32
C TYR A 532 -36.54 29.71 -11.41
N LYS A 533 -37.22 29.40 -12.51
CA LYS A 533 -37.76 28.07 -12.77
C LYS A 533 -36.65 27.21 -13.38
N ALA A 534 -36.05 26.35 -12.56
CA ALA A 534 -34.82 25.64 -12.92
C ALA A 534 -35.05 24.13 -13.04
N LEU A 535 -34.40 23.53 -14.04
CA LEU A 535 -34.24 22.09 -14.18
C LEU A 535 -32.99 21.66 -13.42
N LEU A 536 -33.17 20.98 -12.29
CA LEU A 536 -32.09 20.36 -11.54
C LEU A 536 -31.61 19.10 -12.28
N ILE A 537 -30.30 18.98 -12.42
CA ILE A 537 -29.64 17.87 -13.13
C ILE A 537 -28.57 17.25 -12.24
N THR A 538 -28.22 16.00 -12.52
CA THR A 538 -27.16 15.28 -11.80
C THR A 538 -25.97 15.09 -12.73
N ALA A 539 -24.86 15.79 -12.43
CA ALA A 539 -23.59 15.63 -13.14
C ALA A 539 -22.44 15.74 -12.14
N ARG A 540 -21.76 14.61 -11.88
CA ARG A 540 -20.67 14.54 -10.88
C ARG A 540 -19.50 15.45 -11.24
N GLU A 541 -19.19 15.56 -12.54
CA GLU A 541 -18.14 16.43 -13.07
C GLU A 541 -18.36 17.90 -12.70
N LEU A 542 -19.59 18.42 -12.82
CA LEU A 542 -19.91 19.80 -12.45
C LEU A 542 -19.75 20.04 -10.94
N VAL A 543 -20.16 19.07 -10.11
CA VAL A 543 -20.04 19.16 -8.66
C VAL A 543 -18.58 19.14 -8.20
N TRP A 544 -17.76 18.28 -8.81
CA TRP A 544 -16.33 18.24 -8.54
C TRP A 544 -15.63 19.51 -8.99
N ARG A 545 -15.95 19.99 -10.19
CA ARG A 545 -15.38 21.23 -10.72
C ARG A 545 -15.75 22.45 -9.89
N HIS A 546 -17.00 22.54 -9.41
CA HIS A 546 -17.40 23.56 -8.45
C HIS A 546 -16.57 23.49 -7.16
N ARG A 547 -16.41 22.29 -6.57
CA ARG A 547 -15.62 22.12 -5.34
C ARG A 547 -14.16 22.53 -5.53
N GLU A 548 -13.56 22.18 -6.66
CA GLU A 548 -12.19 22.58 -7.02
C GLU A 548 -12.05 24.12 -7.03
N PHE A 549 -12.99 24.85 -7.64
CA PHE A 549 -12.96 26.32 -7.61
C PHE A 549 -13.04 26.87 -6.17
N ILE A 550 -13.85 26.28 -5.30
CA ILE A 550 -13.95 26.69 -3.88
C ILE A 550 -12.63 26.41 -3.13
N GLU A 551 -12.01 25.26 -3.36
CA GLU A 551 -10.70 24.90 -2.76
C GLU A 551 -9.58 25.84 -3.22
N LEU A 552 -9.67 26.35 -4.45
CA LEU A 552 -8.75 27.33 -5.02
C LEU A 552 -9.07 28.79 -4.62
N GLY A 553 -10.05 29.00 -3.74
CA GLY A 553 -10.34 30.29 -3.12
C GLY A 553 -11.49 31.09 -3.75
N ALA A 554 -12.26 30.49 -4.66
CA ALA A 554 -13.51 31.10 -5.13
C ALA A 554 -14.57 31.10 -4.01
N SER A 555 -15.38 32.15 -3.94
CA SER A 555 -16.52 32.23 -3.01
C SER A 555 -17.80 31.68 -3.66
N TRP A 556 -18.74 31.20 -2.85
CA TRP A 556 -20.10 30.85 -3.29
C TRP A 556 -21.12 31.25 -2.23
N ASP A 557 -22.18 31.93 -2.66
CA ASP A 557 -23.14 32.58 -1.75
C ASP A 557 -24.21 31.62 -1.21
N TRP A 558 -24.38 30.42 -1.79
CA TRP A 558 -25.40 29.45 -1.39
C TRP A 558 -24.82 28.29 -0.55
N PRO A 559 -25.57 27.70 0.40
CA PRO A 559 -25.05 26.65 1.28
C PRO A 559 -24.58 25.40 0.53
N ASP A 560 -25.27 25.03 -0.55
CA ASP A 560 -25.01 23.85 -1.35
C ASP A 560 -24.98 24.20 -2.85
N TYR A 561 -24.18 23.45 -3.61
CA TYR A 561 -24.14 23.54 -5.07
C TYR A 561 -24.93 22.39 -5.69
N GLN A 562 -26.02 22.73 -6.36
CA GLN A 562 -26.81 21.81 -7.18
C GLN A 562 -26.75 22.25 -8.64
N PRO A 563 -26.19 21.43 -9.55
CA PRO A 563 -26.20 21.75 -10.97
C PRO A 563 -27.62 21.91 -11.51
N HIS A 564 -27.87 23.02 -12.20
CA HIS A 564 -29.19 23.34 -12.71
C HIS A 564 -29.14 24.22 -13.96
N ILE A 565 -30.19 24.15 -14.76
CA ILE A 565 -30.42 25.01 -15.93
C ILE A 565 -31.64 25.87 -15.67
N SER A 566 -31.50 27.19 -15.66
CA SER A 566 -32.63 28.10 -15.53
C SER A 566 -33.42 28.16 -16.84
N ILE A 567 -34.66 27.66 -16.82
CA ILE A 567 -35.52 27.59 -18.02
C ILE A 567 -36.27 28.90 -18.22
N GLN A 568 -36.80 29.50 -17.15
CA GLN A 568 -37.57 30.74 -17.20
C GLN A 568 -37.29 31.59 -15.95
N ILE A 569 -37.26 32.91 -16.12
CA ILE A 569 -37.12 33.87 -15.02
C ILE A 569 -38.48 34.56 -14.83
N GLY A 570 -39.12 34.33 -13.68
CA GLY A 570 -40.47 34.82 -13.40
C GLY A 570 -41.58 33.97 -14.05
N GLY A 571 -42.80 34.50 -14.07
CA GLY A 571 -44.00 33.84 -14.60
C GLY A 571 -44.70 32.89 -13.63
N ASP A 572 -46.01 32.71 -13.83
CA ASP A 572 -46.92 31.97 -12.96
C ASP A 572 -47.19 30.58 -13.55
N ILE A 573 -46.19 29.71 -13.49
CA ILE A 573 -46.28 28.30 -13.91
C ILE A 573 -46.20 27.38 -12.69
N ASP A 574 -47.16 26.48 -12.56
CA ASP A 574 -47.18 25.47 -11.50
C ASP A 574 -46.22 24.33 -11.83
N LEU A 575 -45.03 24.37 -11.23
CA LEU A 575 -43.98 23.37 -11.43
C LEU A 575 -44.39 21.95 -10.99
N SER A 576 -45.42 21.79 -10.15
CA SER A 576 -45.89 20.46 -9.73
C SER A 576 -46.56 19.69 -10.87
N THR A 577 -46.98 20.40 -11.92
CA THR A 577 -47.64 19.84 -13.10
C THR A 577 -46.69 19.64 -14.29
N VAL A 578 -45.43 20.08 -14.16
CA VAL A 578 -44.41 20.02 -15.22
C VAL A 578 -43.62 18.73 -15.11
N GLU A 579 -43.59 17.96 -16.19
CA GLU A 579 -42.71 16.78 -16.30
C GLU A 579 -41.27 17.21 -16.62
N PRO A 580 -40.27 16.94 -15.76
CA PRO A 580 -38.88 17.35 -16.00
C PRO A 580 -38.32 16.77 -17.31
N TYR A 581 -37.55 17.57 -18.06
CA TYR A 581 -36.94 17.13 -19.33
C TYR A 581 -36.12 15.85 -19.14
N GLN A 582 -36.42 14.81 -19.91
CA GLN A 582 -35.74 13.50 -19.84
C GLN A 582 -34.76 13.25 -21.00
N GLY A 583 -34.66 14.13 -21.99
CA GLY A 583 -33.76 13.94 -23.12
C GLY A 583 -32.27 14.11 -22.78
N LYS A 584 -31.38 13.85 -23.73
CA LYS A 584 -29.93 14.10 -23.56
C LYS A 584 -29.68 15.59 -23.34
N ILE A 585 -28.73 15.96 -22.48
CA ILE A 585 -28.27 17.36 -22.32
C ILE A 585 -26.79 17.40 -22.68
N VAL A 586 -26.41 18.37 -23.51
CA VAL A 586 -25.04 18.57 -23.97
C VAL A 586 -24.58 19.94 -23.54
N LEU A 587 -23.54 19.99 -22.72
CA LEU A 587 -22.90 21.22 -22.25
C LEU A 587 -21.59 21.44 -23.00
N GLY A 588 -21.39 22.65 -23.50
CA GLY A 588 -20.19 23.08 -24.22
C GLY A 588 -18.98 23.32 -23.31
N PRO A 589 -17.92 23.96 -23.83
CA PRO A 589 -16.72 24.27 -23.05
C PRO A 589 -17.01 25.26 -21.92
N GLU A 590 -16.08 25.36 -20.95
CA GLU A 590 -16.15 26.36 -19.89
C GLU A 590 -15.93 27.75 -20.46
N ILE A 591 -16.80 28.68 -20.09
CA ILE A 591 -16.66 30.09 -20.41
C ILE A 591 -16.36 30.83 -19.12
N PHE A 592 -15.20 31.49 -19.09
CA PHE A 592 -14.76 32.34 -17.98
C PHE A 592 -15.12 33.79 -18.29
N GLU A 593 -15.91 34.40 -17.42
CA GLU A 593 -16.28 35.80 -17.49
C GLU A 593 -16.05 36.49 -16.14
N GLU A 594 -15.82 37.79 -16.16
CA GLU A 594 -15.91 38.60 -14.95
C GLU A 594 -17.39 38.76 -14.55
N LEU A 595 -17.65 38.88 -13.26
CA LEU A 595 -19.00 39.16 -12.78
C LEU A 595 -19.48 40.50 -13.35
N ARG A 596 -20.58 40.45 -14.10
CA ARG A 596 -21.29 41.66 -14.53
C ARG A 596 -22.04 42.22 -13.31
N GLU A 597 -21.66 43.41 -12.86
CA GLU A 597 -22.47 44.16 -11.89
C GLU A 597 -23.69 44.72 -12.63
N ASP A 598 -24.81 44.00 -12.55
CA ASP A 598 -26.14 44.49 -12.94
C ASP A 598 -27.00 44.80 -11.70
#